data_AF-A0A661QWT1-F1
#
_entry.id   AF-A0A661QWT1-F1
#
_cell.length_a   1.000
_cell.length_b   1.000
_cell.length_c   1.000
_cell.angle_alpha   90.00
_cell.angle_beta   90.00
_cell.angle_gamma   90.00
#
_symmetry.space_group_name_H-M   'P 1'
#
loop_
_entity.id
_entity.type
_entity.pdbx_description
1 polymer ?
#
loop_
_entity_poly.entity_id
_entity_poly.type
_entity_poly.pdbx_seq_one_letter_code
_entity_poly.pdbx_strand_id
1 'polypeptide(L)'
;MMEEIYQYEKQLERLLDKVRKAGVSERNKEIIFAFKDECFASGLSTARVTKYVKYLMKLATWLGKDFDQANERDIKRLVATIEKSNYVEWTRGEIKLCLKRLFRWLKGSEDYPPEVKWIKITKKKRSKVKVPEQLLTEDEVKRMIQVAANPWDRAFVAVLYESGCRIGEMLSLRVKNITFDRYGAVIAVPHFCKTGMRRVRIISSVPYLTEWLNRHPDQGNPEAYLWQSREGTQLSYPRARHILSDLARKAGIGKRVFPHLFRHSRATHLANHLTEAQMKEYFGWVQDSEMASVYVHLSGRDVDKAILHMYGLEQDRSKQEQVMAPKACPRCGETNPLTNAFCSRCGMPLDEKEALRLIQMDMQRRQADSVLDQMLQDPEFREVFIRKLQEFGATGT
;
A
#
# COMPACT_ATOMS: atom_id res chain seq x y z
N MET A 1 -9.69 -3.75 17.03
CA MET A 1 -8.60 -3.08 16.27
C MET A 1 -8.49 -3.49 14.80
N MET A 2 -7.99 -4.68 14.40
CA MET A 2 -7.93 -5.02 12.95
C MET A 2 -9.32 -5.28 12.34
N GLU A 3 -10.23 -5.91 13.09
CA GLU A 3 -11.58 -6.19 12.59
C GLU A 3 -12.41 -4.92 12.37
N GLU A 4 -12.16 -3.87 13.14
CA GLU A 4 -12.78 -2.55 13.01
C GLU A 4 -12.32 -1.81 11.74
N ILE A 5 -11.02 -1.92 11.39
CA ILE A 5 -10.46 -1.30 10.17
C ILE A 5 -11.18 -1.79 8.90
N TYR A 6 -11.52 -3.08 8.88
CA TYR A 6 -12.25 -3.69 7.77
C TYR A 6 -13.76 -3.72 8.00
N GLN A 7 -14.25 -3.33 9.19
CA GLN A 7 -15.66 -3.34 9.57
C GLN A 7 -16.33 -4.70 9.34
N TYR A 8 -15.67 -5.81 9.70
CA TYR A 8 -16.17 -7.15 9.40
C TYR A 8 -17.51 -7.46 10.08
N GLU A 9 -17.74 -6.95 11.28
CA GLU A 9 -19.02 -7.10 12.00
C GLU A 9 -20.16 -6.45 11.22
N LYS A 10 -20.02 -5.17 10.85
CA LYS A 10 -21.02 -4.46 10.02
C LYS A 10 -21.24 -5.13 8.67
N GLN A 11 -20.18 -5.72 8.08
CA GLN A 11 -20.32 -6.49 6.83
C GLN A 11 -21.11 -7.78 7.05
N LEU A 12 -20.86 -8.48 8.16
CA LEU A 12 -21.57 -9.69 8.52
C LEU A 12 -23.05 -9.38 8.79
N GLU A 13 -23.36 -8.37 9.59
CA GLU A 13 -24.75 -7.93 9.87
C GLU A 13 -25.53 -7.66 8.58
N ARG A 14 -24.98 -6.83 7.68
CA ARG A 14 -25.60 -6.55 6.37
C ARG A 14 -25.77 -7.81 5.52
N LEU A 15 -24.85 -8.77 5.64
CA LEU A 15 -24.94 -10.03 4.92
C LEU A 15 -26.02 -10.94 5.52
N LEU A 16 -26.17 -10.98 6.85
CA LEU A 16 -27.23 -11.73 7.53
C LEU A 16 -28.60 -11.15 7.20
N ASP A 17 -28.74 -9.83 7.08
CA ASP A 17 -29.98 -9.21 6.58
C ASP A 17 -30.31 -9.63 5.15
N LYS A 18 -29.28 -9.79 4.30
CA LYS A 18 -29.47 -10.33 2.95
C LYS A 18 -29.86 -11.80 2.96
N VAL A 19 -29.34 -12.59 3.89
CA VAL A 19 -29.75 -14.01 4.07
C VAL A 19 -31.23 -14.08 4.39
N ARG A 20 -31.71 -13.26 5.35
CA ARG A 20 -33.13 -13.20 5.75
C ARG A 20 -34.03 -12.90 4.56
N LYS A 21 -33.65 -11.94 3.72
CA LYS A 21 -34.44 -11.45 2.57
C LYS A 21 -34.27 -12.27 1.29
N ALA A 22 -33.40 -13.28 1.27
CA ALA A 22 -33.11 -14.00 0.05
C ALA A 22 -34.21 -15.01 -0.33
N GLY A 23 -34.39 -15.23 -1.64
CA GLY A 23 -35.30 -16.24 -2.20
C GLY A 23 -34.77 -17.68 -2.12
N VAL A 24 -34.00 -18.01 -1.08
CA VAL A 24 -33.64 -19.39 -0.74
C VAL A 24 -34.63 -19.93 0.29
N SER A 25 -34.78 -21.25 0.40
CA SER A 25 -35.68 -21.89 1.37
C SER A 25 -35.38 -21.46 2.81
N GLU A 26 -36.42 -21.40 3.65
CA GLU A 26 -36.26 -21.11 5.09
C GLU A 26 -35.33 -22.10 5.76
N ARG A 27 -35.41 -23.38 5.38
CA ARG A 27 -34.52 -24.42 5.89
C ARG A 27 -33.05 -24.13 5.62
N ASN A 28 -32.71 -23.67 4.42
CA ASN A 28 -31.33 -23.26 4.12
C ASN A 28 -30.90 -22.01 4.88
N LYS A 29 -31.82 -21.07 5.16
CA LYS A 29 -31.50 -19.89 5.99
C LYS A 29 -31.15 -20.34 7.41
N GLU A 30 -31.96 -21.19 8.03
CA GLU A 30 -31.69 -21.78 9.36
C GLU A 30 -30.31 -22.46 9.40
N ILE A 31 -30.02 -23.32 8.42
CA ILE A 31 -28.74 -24.02 8.29
C ILE A 31 -27.57 -23.01 8.20
N ILE A 32 -27.72 -21.91 7.45
CA ILE A 32 -26.71 -20.88 7.33
C ILE A 32 -26.46 -20.17 8.66
N PHE A 33 -27.53 -19.83 9.40
CA PHE A 33 -27.41 -19.18 10.71
C PHE A 33 -26.75 -20.11 11.73
N ALA A 34 -27.19 -21.36 11.81
CA ALA A 34 -26.63 -22.36 12.73
C ALA A 34 -25.16 -22.67 12.39
N PHE A 35 -24.80 -22.81 11.11
CA PHE A 35 -23.41 -23.02 10.71
C PHE A 35 -22.52 -21.80 10.99
N LYS A 36 -23.07 -20.57 10.93
CA LYS A 36 -22.37 -19.36 11.33
C LYS A 36 -22.01 -19.40 12.83
N ASP A 37 -22.97 -19.82 13.68
CA ASP A 37 -22.72 -19.97 15.12
C ASP A 37 -21.68 -21.06 15.41
N GLU A 38 -21.77 -22.21 14.72
CA GLU A 38 -20.74 -23.26 14.80
C GLU A 38 -19.35 -22.75 14.42
N CYS A 39 -19.25 -21.96 13.34
CA CYS A 39 -17.96 -21.42 12.93
C CYS A 39 -17.33 -20.55 14.02
N PHE A 40 -18.13 -19.75 14.73
CA PHE A 40 -17.63 -18.97 15.86
C PHE A 40 -17.28 -19.86 17.06
N ALA A 41 -18.10 -20.87 17.38
CA ALA A 41 -17.79 -21.85 18.42
C ALA A 41 -16.46 -22.59 18.16
N SER A 42 -16.18 -22.88 16.89
CA SER A 42 -14.91 -23.44 16.39
C SER A 42 -13.74 -22.44 16.35
N GLY A 43 -13.92 -21.20 16.82
CA GLY A 43 -12.86 -20.18 16.92
C GLY A 43 -12.50 -19.49 15.59
N LEU A 44 -13.37 -19.51 14.57
CA LEU A 44 -13.10 -18.81 13.31
C LEU A 44 -13.34 -17.29 13.46
N SER A 45 -12.48 -16.50 12.82
CA SER A 45 -12.63 -15.03 12.82
C SER A 45 -13.85 -14.55 12.04
N THR A 46 -14.37 -13.37 12.42
CA THR A 46 -15.51 -12.70 11.79
C THR A 46 -15.35 -12.59 10.27
N ALA A 47 -14.13 -12.29 9.81
CA ALA A 47 -13.80 -12.22 8.39
C ALA A 47 -14.01 -13.56 7.65
N ARG A 48 -13.61 -14.68 8.28
CA ARG A 48 -13.77 -16.02 7.70
C ARG A 48 -15.24 -16.44 7.71
N VAL A 49 -15.95 -16.17 8.80
CA VAL A 49 -17.39 -16.46 8.93
C VAL A 49 -18.19 -15.69 7.87
N THR A 50 -17.96 -14.38 7.73
CA THR A 50 -18.60 -13.54 6.70
C THR A 50 -18.41 -14.13 5.30
N LYS A 51 -17.21 -14.63 5.02
CA LYS A 51 -16.90 -15.26 3.74
C LYS A 51 -17.66 -16.57 3.54
N TYR A 52 -17.76 -17.41 4.57
CA TYR A 52 -18.52 -18.65 4.51
C TYR A 52 -20.01 -18.40 4.33
N VAL A 53 -20.62 -17.49 5.11
CA VAL A 53 -22.04 -17.10 4.92
C VAL A 53 -22.28 -16.65 3.47
N LYS A 54 -21.38 -15.85 2.89
CA LYS A 54 -21.49 -15.41 1.50
C LYS A 54 -21.41 -16.56 0.49
N TYR A 55 -20.58 -17.56 0.76
CA TYR A 55 -20.48 -18.75 -0.07
C TYR A 55 -21.68 -19.67 0.07
N LEU A 56 -22.16 -19.89 1.30
CA LEU A 56 -23.35 -20.69 1.54
C LEU A 56 -24.59 -20.10 0.89
N MET A 57 -24.76 -18.78 0.93
CA MET A 57 -25.81 -18.09 0.18
C MET A 57 -25.77 -18.42 -1.31
N LYS A 58 -24.59 -18.38 -1.94
CA LYS A 58 -24.43 -18.74 -3.35
C LYS A 58 -24.66 -20.23 -3.61
N LEU A 59 -24.16 -21.09 -2.72
CA LEU A 59 -24.32 -22.54 -2.82
C LEU A 59 -25.79 -22.93 -2.71
N ALA A 60 -26.55 -22.32 -1.80
CA ALA A 60 -27.99 -22.56 -1.66
C ALA A 60 -28.74 -22.18 -2.95
N THR A 61 -28.42 -21.00 -3.52
CA THR A 61 -29.02 -20.58 -4.81
C THR A 61 -28.66 -21.52 -5.96
N TRP A 62 -27.40 -21.97 -6.06
CA TRP A 62 -26.97 -22.87 -7.14
C TRP A 62 -27.45 -24.31 -6.98
N LEU A 63 -27.63 -24.77 -5.74
CA LEU A 63 -28.11 -26.11 -5.43
C LEU A 63 -29.62 -26.23 -5.73
N GLY A 64 -30.40 -25.17 -5.46
CA GLY A 64 -31.84 -25.15 -5.68
C GLY A 64 -32.62 -26.16 -4.83
N LYS A 65 -32.00 -26.63 -3.74
CA LYS A 65 -32.52 -27.65 -2.82
C LYS A 65 -31.95 -27.40 -1.42
N ASP A 66 -32.61 -27.96 -0.40
CA ASP A 66 -32.11 -27.89 0.97
C ASP A 66 -30.81 -28.69 1.15
N PHE A 67 -29.84 -28.13 1.87
CA PHE A 67 -28.53 -28.73 2.06
C PHE A 67 -28.60 -30.12 2.70
N ASP A 68 -29.52 -30.32 3.65
CA ASP A 68 -29.69 -31.59 4.37
C ASP A 68 -30.34 -32.70 3.54
N GLN A 69 -31.06 -32.32 2.48
CA GLN A 69 -31.70 -33.24 1.53
C GLN A 69 -30.82 -33.55 0.29
N ALA A 70 -29.70 -32.85 0.11
CA ALA A 70 -28.85 -33.02 -1.05
C ALA A 70 -28.04 -34.33 -1.01
N ASN A 71 -28.11 -35.11 -2.08
CA ASN A 71 -27.33 -36.35 -2.22
C ASN A 71 -26.03 -36.12 -3.02
N GLU A 72 -25.21 -37.17 -3.17
CA GLU A 72 -23.94 -37.08 -3.91
C GLU A 72 -24.12 -36.60 -5.37
N ARG A 73 -25.22 -36.97 -6.06
CA ARG A 73 -25.49 -36.51 -7.42
C ARG A 73 -25.77 -35.01 -7.46
N ASP A 74 -26.52 -34.50 -6.49
CA ASP A 74 -26.77 -33.06 -6.32
C ASP A 74 -25.46 -32.30 -6.10
N ILE A 75 -24.58 -32.83 -5.23
CA ILE A 75 -23.28 -32.24 -4.95
C ILE A 75 -22.33 -32.29 -6.15
N LYS A 76 -22.33 -33.37 -6.93
CA LYS A 76 -21.56 -33.44 -8.19
C LYS A 76 -21.99 -32.35 -9.17
N ARG A 77 -23.30 -32.11 -9.33
CA ARG A 77 -23.82 -31.01 -10.16
C ARG A 77 -23.39 -29.65 -9.63
N LEU A 78 -23.48 -29.44 -8.32
CA LEU A 78 -23.06 -28.18 -7.68
C LEU A 78 -21.56 -27.91 -7.88
N VAL A 79 -20.71 -28.93 -7.73
CA VAL A 79 -19.26 -28.80 -7.99
C VAL A 79 -18.98 -28.49 -9.45
N ALA A 80 -19.71 -29.11 -10.39
CA ALA A 80 -19.59 -28.76 -11.81
C ALA A 80 -19.97 -27.29 -12.08
N THR A 81 -21.01 -26.76 -11.42
CA THR A 81 -21.38 -25.33 -11.50
C THR A 81 -20.27 -24.43 -10.93
N ILE A 82 -19.64 -24.82 -9.82
CA ILE A 82 -18.49 -24.09 -9.27
C ILE A 82 -17.33 -24.06 -10.27
N GLU A 83 -17.03 -25.18 -10.92
CA GLU A 83 -15.94 -25.26 -11.92
C GLU A 83 -16.23 -24.48 -13.21
N LYS A 84 -17.50 -24.41 -13.63
CA LYS A 84 -17.93 -23.61 -14.79
C LYS A 84 -18.06 -22.11 -14.50
N SER A 85 -17.99 -21.70 -13.23
CA SER A 85 -18.13 -20.29 -12.85
C SER A 85 -16.93 -19.44 -13.28
N ASN A 86 -17.14 -18.15 -13.51
CA ASN A 86 -16.06 -17.19 -13.85
C ASN A 86 -15.12 -16.85 -12.68
N TYR A 87 -15.20 -17.57 -11.55
CA TYR A 87 -14.27 -17.40 -10.45
C TYR A 87 -12.89 -17.94 -10.79
N VAL A 88 -11.86 -17.26 -10.28
CA VAL A 88 -10.50 -17.79 -10.31
C VAL A 88 -10.40 -19.11 -9.52
N GLU A 89 -9.49 -19.99 -9.93
CA GLU A 89 -9.30 -21.34 -9.37
C GLU A 89 -9.23 -21.34 -7.84
N TRP A 90 -8.52 -20.37 -7.24
CA TRP A 90 -8.43 -20.19 -5.79
C TRP A 90 -9.80 -19.99 -5.13
N THR A 91 -10.64 -19.11 -5.68
CA THR A 91 -11.97 -18.83 -5.14
C THR A 91 -12.88 -20.04 -5.27
N ARG A 92 -12.79 -20.79 -6.37
CA ARG A 92 -13.49 -22.07 -6.53
C ARG A 92 -13.06 -23.06 -5.45
N GLY A 93 -11.76 -23.16 -5.17
CA GLY A 93 -11.20 -23.98 -4.09
C GLY A 93 -11.74 -23.62 -2.71
N GLU A 94 -11.85 -22.33 -2.38
CA GLU A 94 -12.41 -21.88 -1.10
C GLU A 94 -13.92 -22.14 -0.97
N ILE A 95 -14.67 -22.00 -2.06
CA ILE A 95 -16.10 -22.36 -2.09
C ILE A 95 -16.26 -23.87 -1.85
N LYS A 96 -15.47 -24.71 -2.53
CA LYS A 96 -15.46 -26.17 -2.33
C LYS A 96 -15.09 -26.54 -0.88
N LEU A 97 -14.10 -25.89 -0.28
CA LEU A 97 -13.74 -26.12 1.11
C LEU A 97 -14.88 -25.74 2.08
N CYS A 98 -15.58 -24.63 1.82
CA CYS A 98 -16.76 -24.22 2.59
C CYS A 98 -17.85 -25.29 2.52
N LEU A 99 -18.12 -25.81 1.32
CA LEU A 99 -19.09 -26.89 1.10
C LEU A 99 -18.72 -28.17 1.87
N LYS A 100 -17.45 -28.60 1.80
CA LYS A 100 -16.98 -29.77 2.57
C LYS A 100 -17.19 -29.58 4.08
N ARG A 101 -16.86 -28.40 4.62
CA ARG A 101 -17.03 -28.08 6.05
C ARG A 101 -18.49 -28.06 6.47
N LEU A 102 -19.37 -27.48 5.64
CA LEU A 102 -20.82 -27.48 5.89
C LEU A 102 -21.34 -28.91 6.03
N PHE A 103 -21.04 -29.79 5.07
CA PHE A 103 -21.56 -31.16 5.07
C PHE A 103 -20.99 -32.01 6.20
N ARG A 104 -19.72 -31.80 6.57
CA ARG A 104 -19.14 -32.45 7.76
C ARG A 104 -19.91 -32.08 9.04
N TRP A 105 -20.19 -30.80 9.23
CA TRP A 105 -20.97 -30.33 10.38
C TRP A 105 -22.42 -30.81 10.32
N LEU A 106 -23.07 -30.67 9.17
CA LEU A 106 -24.49 -31.01 8.98
C LEU A 106 -24.78 -32.51 9.19
N LYS A 107 -23.80 -33.38 8.90
CA LYS A 107 -23.89 -34.82 9.13
C LYS A 107 -23.31 -35.27 10.47
N GLY A 108 -22.74 -34.36 11.26
CA GLY A 108 -22.10 -34.68 12.54
C GLY A 108 -20.96 -35.69 12.43
N SER A 109 -20.27 -35.76 11.28
CA SER A 109 -19.28 -36.80 11.00
C SER A 109 -17.86 -36.36 11.38
N GLU A 110 -17.06 -37.27 11.93
CA GLU A 110 -15.66 -36.98 12.26
C GLU A 110 -14.82 -36.68 11.00
N ASP A 111 -14.99 -37.50 9.96
CA ASP A 111 -14.41 -37.28 8.62
C ASP A 111 -15.46 -36.69 7.65
N TYR A 112 -15.02 -36.25 6.47
CA TYR A 112 -15.91 -35.76 5.42
C TYR A 112 -16.85 -36.87 4.91
N PRO A 113 -18.16 -36.60 4.82
CA PRO A 113 -19.13 -37.61 4.39
C PRO A 113 -19.00 -37.91 2.88
N PRO A 114 -19.49 -39.07 2.40
CA PRO A 114 -19.30 -39.55 1.03
C PRO A 114 -19.65 -38.52 -0.06
N GLU A 115 -20.69 -37.72 0.18
CA GLU A 115 -21.20 -36.71 -0.76
C GLU A 115 -20.13 -35.67 -1.12
N VAL A 116 -19.21 -35.38 -0.21
CA VAL A 116 -18.18 -34.34 -0.37
C VAL A 116 -16.74 -34.85 -0.27
N LYS A 117 -16.52 -36.09 0.19
CA LYS A 117 -15.18 -36.65 0.44
C LYS A 117 -14.31 -36.63 -0.82
N TRP A 118 -14.88 -37.03 -1.96
CA TRP A 118 -14.22 -37.09 -3.28
C TRP A 118 -13.81 -35.72 -3.84
N ILE A 119 -14.33 -34.61 -3.29
CA ILE A 119 -14.03 -33.26 -3.77
C ILE A 119 -12.57 -32.94 -3.51
N LYS A 120 -11.79 -32.83 -4.59
CA LYS A 120 -10.39 -32.40 -4.57
C LYS A 120 -10.32 -30.87 -4.46
N ILE A 121 -9.60 -30.40 -3.44
CA ILE A 121 -9.22 -29.00 -3.29
C ILE A 121 -7.83 -28.87 -3.90
N THR A 122 -7.75 -28.42 -5.15
CA THR A 122 -6.48 -28.17 -5.82
C THR A 122 -5.74 -27.05 -5.08
N LYS A 123 -4.79 -27.42 -4.22
CA LYS A 123 -3.80 -26.50 -3.69
C LYS A 123 -2.70 -26.32 -4.73
N LYS A 124 -2.97 -25.64 -5.85
CA LYS A 124 -1.84 -25.25 -6.71
C LYS A 124 -0.90 -24.38 -5.87
N LYS A 125 0.40 -24.69 -5.90
CA LYS A 125 1.48 -23.84 -5.39
C LYS A 125 1.21 -22.41 -5.87
N ARG A 126 1.52 -21.41 -5.03
CA ARG A 126 1.30 -19.96 -5.23
C ARG A 126 1.91 -19.46 -6.55
N SER A 127 1.36 -19.87 -7.68
CA SER A 127 1.86 -19.60 -9.03
C SER A 127 1.03 -18.48 -9.60
N LYS A 128 1.37 -17.29 -9.13
CA LYS A 128 1.24 -16.00 -9.81
C LYS A 128 1.95 -15.02 -8.91
N VAL A 129 3.26 -15.24 -8.81
CA VAL A 129 4.15 -14.13 -8.49
C VAL A 129 3.80 -13.04 -9.49
N LYS A 130 3.45 -11.85 -9.02
CA LYS A 130 3.18 -10.75 -9.94
C LYS A 130 4.43 -10.56 -10.77
N VAL A 131 4.28 -10.53 -12.08
CA VAL A 131 5.40 -10.20 -12.97
C VAL A 131 5.90 -8.80 -12.58
N PRO A 132 7.22 -8.55 -12.59
CA PRO A 132 7.81 -7.29 -12.13
C PRO A 132 7.13 -6.02 -12.71
N GLU A 133 6.62 -6.09 -13.93
CA GLU A 133 5.90 -5.01 -14.63
C GLU A 133 4.60 -4.61 -13.92
N GLN A 134 4.01 -5.51 -13.12
CA GLN A 134 2.81 -5.22 -12.33
C GLN A 134 3.13 -4.56 -10.99
N LEU A 135 4.41 -4.39 -10.63
CA LEU A 135 4.88 -3.75 -9.40
C LEU A 135 5.07 -2.24 -9.58
N LEU A 136 5.11 -1.51 -8.47
CA LEU A 136 5.44 -0.10 -8.45
C LEU A 136 6.96 0.07 -8.47
N THR A 137 7.44 0.86 -9.41
CA THR A 137 8.83 1.36 -9.43
C THR A 137 9.02 2.48 -8.40
N GLU A 138 10.27 2.75 -8.01
CA GLU A 138 10.56 3.87 -7.09
C GLU A 138 10.12 5.22 -7.70
N ASP A 139 10.29 5.40 -9.01
CA ASP A 139 9.83 6.58 -9.73
C ASP A 139 8.31 6.73 -9.74
N GLU A 140 7.56 5.64 -9.89
CA GLU A 140 6.10 5.67 -9.76
C GLU A 140 5.68 6.14 -8.36
N VAL A 141 6.34 5.65 -7.31
CA VAL A 141 6.08 6.09 -5.93
C VAL A 141 6.45 7.56 -5.75
N LYS A 142 7.59 8.01 -6.31
CA LYS A 142 8.02 9.41 -6.29
C LYS A 142 6.98 10.33 -6.93
N ARG A 143 6.46 9.95 -8.11
CA ARG A 143 5.39 10.71 -8.78
C ARG A 143 4.12 10.76 -7.94
N MET A 144 3.73 9.66 -7.28
CA MET A 144 2.59 9.66 -6.36
C MET A 144 2.77 10.63 -5.19
N ILE A 145 3.97 10.74 -4.63
CA ILE A 145 4.29 11.71 -3.58
C ILE A 145 4.27 13.14 -4.13
N GLN A 146 4.79 13.38 -5.34
CA GLN A 146 4.80 14.71 -5.95
C GLN A 146 3.40 15.27 -6.22
N VAL A 147 2.48 14.44 -6.69
CA VAL A 147 1.08 14.86 -6.95
C VAL A 147 0.21 14.94 -5.70
N ALA A 148 0.72 14.48 -4.54
CA ALA A 148 0.01 14.58 -3.28
C ALA A 148 -0.02 16.04 -2.79
N ALA A 149 -1.23 16.55 -2.60
CA ALA A 149 -1.46 17.96 -2.31
C ALA A 149 -1.11 18.35 -0.87
N ASN A 150 -1.20 17.42 0.08
CA ASN A 150 -1.02 17.68 1.49
C ASN A 150 0.09 16.79 2.11
N PRO A 151 0.70 17.23 3.23
CA PRO A 151 1.78 16.50 3.91
C PRO A 151 1.36 15.10 4.39
N TRP A 152 0.09 14.94 4.77
CA TRP A 152 -0.47 13.67 5.20
C TRP A 152 -0.39 12.61 4.09
N ASP A 153 -0.86 12.93 2.88
CA ASP A 153 -0.85 12.02 1.73
C ASP A 153 0.59 11.68 1.31
N ARG A 154 1.49 12.67 1.33
CA ARG A 154 2.93 12.49 1.04
C ARG A 154 3.57 11.51 2.00
N ALA A 155 3.40 11.74 3.30
CA ALA A 155 3.94 10.88 4.35
C ALA A 155 3.31 9.48 4.28
N PHE A 156 1.99 9.39 4.07
CA PHE A 156 1.29 8.11 4.01
C PHE A 156 1.82 7.21 2.89
N VAL A 157 1.99 7.75 1.68
CA VAL A 157 2.53 7.00 0.54
C VAL A 157 3.99 6.62 0.78
N ALA A 158 4.83 7.56 1.23
CA ALA A 158 6.25 7.33 1.45
C ALA A 158 6.49 6.24 2.50
N VAL A 159 5.83 6.35 3.65
CA VAL A 159 5.98 5.39 4.76
C VAL A 159 5.38 4.02 4.40
N LEU A 160 4.22 3.98 3.71
CA LEU A 160 3.60 2.71 3.30
C LEU A 160 4.50 1.93 2.33
N TYR A 161 5.11 2.64 1.38
CA TYR A 161 6.05 2.06 0.44
C TYR A 161 7.30 1.56 1.17
N GLU A 162 7.99 2.45 1.90
CA GLU A 162 9.29 2.13 2.48
C GLU A 162 9.19 1.01 3.51
N SER A 163 8.23 1.12 4.44
CA SER A 163 8.07 0.14 5.53
C SER A 163 7.56 -1.22 5.07
N GLY A 164 6.90 -1.29 3.90
CA GLY A 164 6.28 -2.52 3.42
C GLY A 164 5.21 -3.10 4.36
N CYS A 165 4.69 -2.33 5.31
CA CYS A 165 3.66 -2.77 6.26
C CYS A 165 2.37 -3.20 5.55
N ARG A 166 1.63 -4.15 6.13
CA ARG A 166 0.24 -4.36 5.66
C ARG A 166 -0.57 -3.13 6.03
N ILE A 167 -1.57 -2.83 5.23
CA ILE A 167 -2.46 -1.70 5.49
C ILE A 167 -3.13 -1.72 6.87
N GLY A 168 -3.51 -2.90 7.38
CA GLY A 168 -4.05 -3.01 8.74
C GLY A 168 -3.03 -2.66 9.83
N GLU A 169 -1.75 -2.99 9.62
CA GLU A 169 -0.65 -2.58 10.51
C GLU A 169 -0.46 -1.07 10.42
N MET A 170 -0.36 -0.55 9.19
CA MET A 170 -0.17 0.86 8.89
C MET A 170 -1.25 1.73 9.55
N LEU A 171 -2.52 1.43 9.31
CA LEU A 171 -3.66 2.19 9.84
C LEU A 171 -3.82 2.06 11.37
N SER A 172 -3.16 1.09 12.01
CA SER A 172 -3.20 0.92 13.46
C SER A 172 -2.06 1.65 14.19
N LEU A 173 -1.10 2.22 13.46
CA LEU A 173 0.02 2.94 14.07
C LEU A 173 -0.47 4.16 14.84
N ARG A 174 0.11 4.36 16.02
CA ARG A 174 0.00 5.56 16.84
C ARG A 174 1.29 6.35 16.81
N VAL A 175 1.24 7.62 17.20
CA VAL A 175 2.44 8.48 17.25
C VAL A 175 3.54 7.86 18.12
N LYS A 176 3.21 7.25 19.26
CA LYS A 176 4.15 6.52 20.14
C LYS A 176 4.89 5.35 19.48
N ASN A 177 4.39 4.86 18.34
CA ASN A 177 5.05 3.76 17.63
C ASN A 177 6.24 4.24 16.79
N ILE A 178 6.51 5.54 16.72
CA ILE A 178 7.60 6.12 15.96
C ILE A 178 8.69 6.59 16.93
N THR A 179 9.92 6.14 16.70
CA THR A 179 11.10 6.59 17.45
C THR A 179 12.17 7.05 16.48
N PHE A 180 12.64 8.29 16.63
CA PHE A 180 13.71 8.86 15.81
C PHE A 180 15.08 8.59 16.41
N ASP A 181 16.08 8.42 15.56
CA ASP A 181 17.50 8.42 15.94
C ASP A 181 18.35 9.11 14.86
N ARG A 182 19.68 9.09 15.00
CA ARG A 182 20.60 9.76 14.07
C ARG A 182 20.56 9.22 12.62
N TYR A 183 19.96 8.06 12.39
CA TYR A 183 19.91 7.41 11.08
C TYR A 183 18.54 7.50 10.40
N GLY A 184 17.51 7.98 11.11
CA GLY A 184 16.14 8.07 10.59
C GLY A 184 15.11 7.76 11.67
N ALA A 185 14.15 6.89 11.37
CA ALA A 185 13.13 6.48 12.33
C ALA A 185 12.89 4.96 12.34
N VAL A 186 12.42 4.46 13.48
CA VAL A 186 12.00 3.07 13.68
C VAL A 186 10.52 3.03 13.99
N ILE A 187 9.78 2.25 13.22
CA ILE A 187 8.37 1.96 13.43
C ILE A 187 8.25 0.68 14.26
N ALA A 188 7.71 0.78 15.47
CA ALA A 188 7.31 -0.36 16.28
C ALA A 188 5.93 -0.85 15.85
N VAL A 189 5.88 -1.88 15.00
CA VAL A 189 4.61 -2.46 14.54
C VAL A 189 3.99 -3.27 15.67
N PRO A 190 2.76 -2.96 16.10
CA PRO A 190 2.17 -3.54 17.30
C PRO A 190 1.79 -5.03 17.16
N HIS A 191 1.80 -5.73 18.30
CA HIS A 191 1.65 -7.19 18.42
C HIS A 191 0.30 -7.76 17.93
N PHE A 192 -0.78 -6.97 17.97
CA PHE A 192 -2.12 -7.39 17.53
C PHE A 192 -2.27 -7.47 15.99
N CYS A 193 -1.17 -7.37 15.25
CA CYS A 193 -1.12 -7.56 13.81
C CYS A 193 -0.83 -9.03 13.46
N LYS A 194 -1.36 -9.50 12.32
CA LYS A 194 -1.17 -10.89 11.83
C LYS A 194 0.30 -11.31 11.67
N THR A 195 1.23 -10.36 11.69
CA THR A 195 2.68 -10.52 11.58
C THR A 195 3.44 -10.67 12.89
N GLY A 196 2.79 -10.44 14.03
CA GLY A 196 3.48 -10.22 15.30
C GLY A 196 4.19 -8.87 15.38
N MET A 197 4.83 -8.63 16.53
CA MET A 197 5.58 -7.41 16.82
C MET A 197 6.89 -7.40 16.05
N ARG A 198 7.20 -6.28 15.39
CA ARG A 198 8.50 -6.09 14.72
C ARG A 198 8.89 -4.62 14.68
N ARG A 199 10.17 -4.37 14.47
CA ARG A 199 10.72 -3.03 14.27
C ARG A 199 11.08 -2.85 12.80
N VAL A 200 10.55 -1.81 12.17
CA VAL A 200 10.84 -1.50 10.77
C VAL A 200 11.58 -0.18 10.69
N ARG A 201 12.80 -0.22 10.17
CA ARG A 201 13.61 0.99 9.92
C ARG A 201 13.11 1.69 8.66
N ILE A 202 12.94 3.01 8.78
CA ILE A 202 12.67 3.93 7.68
C ILE A 202 13.69 5.09 7.70
N ILE A 203 14.08 5.53 6.51
CA ILE A 203 15.07 6.57 6.24
C ILE A 203 14.53 7.52 5.18
N SER A 204 14.08 7.00 4.04
CA SER A 204 13.62 7.81 2.91
C SER A 204 12.35 8.60 3.19
N SER A 205 11.45 7.98 3.96
CA SER A 205 10.16 8.56 4.30
C SER A 205 10.23 9.55 5.48
N VAL A 206 11.37 9.62 6.18
CA VAL A 206 11.56 10.41 7.40
C VAL A 206 11.25 11.90 7.20
N PRO A 207 11.75 12.60 6.16
CA PRO A 207 11.43 14.01 5.97
C PRO A 207 9.93 14.27 5.81
N TYR A 208 9.22 13.41 5.06
CA TYR A 208 7.76 13.51 4.90
C TYR A 208 7.02 13.20 6.20
N LEU A 209 7.48 12.19 6.94
CA LEU A 209 6.90 11.81 8.23
C LEU A 209 7.07 12.93 9.26
N THR A 210 8.25 13.54 9.35
CA THR A 210 8.50 14.67 10.25
C THR A 210 7.65 15.88 9.88
N GLU A 211 7.53 16.20 8.59
CA GLU A 211 6.65 17.27 8.11
C GLU A 211 5.18 17.01 8.49
N TRP A 212 4.72 15.76 8.38
CA TRP A 212 3.38 15.36 8.81
C TRP A 212 3.19 15.47 10.32
N LEU A 213 4.12 14.93 11.12
CA LEU A 213 4.04 14.97 12.59
C LEU A 213 4.01 16.41 13.12
N ASN A 214 4.76 17.33 12.50
CA ASN A 214 4.74 18.75 12.85
C ASN A 214 3.41 19.45 12.54
N ARG A 215 2.57 18.87 11.68
CA ARG A 215 1.24 19.38 11.33
C ARG A 215 0.11 18.44 11.78
N HIS A 216 0.43 17.47 12.63
CA HIS A 216 -0.54 16.51 13.12
C HIS A 216 -1.57 17.24 13.99
N PRO A 217 -2.89 17.05 13.79
CA PRO A 217 -3.90 17.79 14.56
C PRO A 217 -3.79 17.57 16.07
N ASP A 218 -3.43 16.35 16.48
CA ASP A 218 -3.17 15.98 17.88
C ASP A 218 -1.67 15.98 18.21
N GLN A 219 -0.97 17.07 17.88
CA GLN A 219 0.47 17.18 18.08
C GLN A 219 0.84 16.94 19.56
N GLY A 220 1.83 16.08 19.79
CA GLY A 220 2.31 15.75 21.14
C GLY A 220 1.50 14.66 21.86
N ASN A 221 0.36 14.22 21.35
CA ASN A 221 -0.38 13.08 21.91
C ASN A 221 0.19 11.74 21.40
N PRO A 222 0.88 10.94 22.25
CA PRO A 222 1.48 9.68 21.81
C PRO A 222 0.44 8.61 21.44
N GLU A 223 -0.79 8.73 21.95
CA GLU A 223 -1.87 7.78 21.71
C GLU A 223 -2.69 8.11 20.45
N ALA A 224 -2.49 9.28 19.84
CA ALA A 224 -3.18 9.63 18.60
C ALA A 224 -2.82 8.67 17.47
N TYR A 225 -3.80 8.39 16.60
CA TYR A 225 -3.55 7.59 15.40
C TYR A 225 -2.63 8.36 14.46
N LEU A 226 -1.53 7.73 14.04
CA LEU A 226 -0.60 8.35 13.10
C LEU A 226 -1.28 8.72 11.79
N TRP A 227 -2.28 7.94 11.39
CA TRP A 227 -3.11 8.16 10.20
C TRP A 227 -4.58 8.27 10.60
N GLN A 228 -4.99 9.49 10.94
CA GLN A 228 -6.37 9.77 11.33
C GLN A 228 -7.23 10.31 10.18
N SER A 229 -8.54 10.16 10.34
CA SER A 229 -9.57 10.85 9.57
C SER A 229 -9.63 12.34 9.96
N ARG A 230 -10.49 13.11 9.30
CA ARG A 230 -10.70 14.52 9.65
C ARG A 230 -11.31 14.68 11.04
N GLU A 231 -12.03 13.66 11.49
CA GLU A 231 -12.72 13.58 12.76
C GLU A 231 -11.81 13.05 13.90
N GLY A 232 -10.49 12.89 13.66
CA GLY A 232 -9.53 12.39 14.66
C GLY A 232 -9.64 10.88 14.93
N THR A 233 -10.47 10.16 14.18
CA THR A 233 -10.65 8.71 14.34
C THR A 233 -9.71 7.94 13.41
N GLN A 234 -9.56 6.63 13.65
CA GLN A 234 -8.75 5.78 12.79
C GLN A 234 -9.19 5.85 11.32
N LEU A 235 -8.23 6.05 10.41
CA LEU A 235 -8.55 6.04 8.98
C LEU A 235 -9.04 4.66 8.54
N SER A 236 -10.18 4.61 7.84
CA SER A 236 -10.77 3.37 7.36
C SER A 236 -10.02 2.78 6.15
N TYR A 237 -10.04 1.45 6.01
CA TYR A 237 -9.43 0.77 4.86
C TYR A 237 -9.98 1.25 3.49
N PRO A 238 -11.31 1.42 3.29
CA PRO A 238 -11.84 1.92 2.02
C PRO A 238 -11.31 3.32 1.68
N ARG A 239 -11.18 4.20 2.68
CA ARG A 239 -10.64 5.55 2.48
C ARG A 239 -9.17 5.51 2.11
N ALA A 240 -8.36 4.73 2.82
CA ALA A 240 -6.94 4.55 2.50
C ALA A 240 -6.75 4.03 1.06
N ARG A 241 -7.56 3.05 0.66
CA ARG A 241 -7.55 2.49 -0.69
C ARG A 241 -7.93 3.54 -1.75
N HIS A 242 -8.94 4.36 -1.47
CA HIS A 242 -9.36 5.43 -2.36
C HIS A 242 -8.25 6.46 -2.57
N ILE A 243 -7.59 6.89 -1.49
CA ILE A 243 -6.47 7.84 -1.54
C ILE A 243 -5.35 7.32 -2.43
N LEU A 244 -4.90 6.08 -2.20
CA LEU A 244 -3.82 5.49 -3.02
C LEU A 244 -4.21 5.37 -4.50
N SER A 245 -5.47 5.04 -4.79
CA SER A 245 -5.97 4.94 -6.16
C SER A 245 -6.07 6.31 -6.84
N ASP A 246 -6.47 7.35 -6.11
CA ASP A 246 -6.57 8.72 -6.63
C ASP A 246 -5.19 9.31 -6.91
N LEU A 247 -4.23 9.13 -6.00
CA LEU A 247 -2.84 9.56 -6.19
C LEU A 247 -2.18 8.83 -7.37
N ALA A 248 -2.44 7.53 -7.53
CA ALA A 248 -1.92 6.78 -8.68
C ALA A 248 -2.46 7.32 -10.01
N ARG A 249 -3.77 7.61 -10.06
CA ARG A 249 -4.42 8.23 -11.23
C ARG A 249 -3.81 9.60 -11.55
N LYS A 250 -3.64 10.46 -10.55
CA LYS A 250 -3.01 11.79 -10.70
C LYS A 250 -1.55 11.70 -11.16
N ALA A 251 -0.82 10.67 -10.73
CA ALA A 251 0.56 10.41 -11.11
C ALA A 251 0.72 9.75 -12.50
N GLY A 252 -0.38 9.54 -13.24
CA GLY A 252 -0.36 8.90 -14.56
C GLY A 252 -0.04 7.41 -14.55
N ILE A 253 -0.31 6.72 -13.43
CA ILE A 253 0.00 5.29 -13.28
C ILE A 253 -1.18 4.46 -13.77
N GLY A 254 -1.03 3.82 -14.94
CA GLY A 254 -2.08 2.97 -15.55
C GLY A 254 -2.33 1.63 -14.82
N LYS A 255 -1.47 1.26 -13.87
CA LYS A 255 -1.58 0.01 -13.10
C LYS A 255 -2.63 0.16 -11.99
N ARG A 256 -3.31 -0.95 -11.66
CA ARG A 256 -4.23 -0.98 -10.52
C ARG A 256 -3.46 -0.92 -9.21
N VAL A 257 -3.44 0.26 -8.57
CA VAL A 257 -2.79 0.47 -7.27
C VAL A 257 -3.70 0.10 -6.10
N PHE A 258 -3.15 -0.64 -5.13
CA PHE A 258 -3.81 -1.02 -3.89
C PHE A 258 -2.76 -1.31 -2.80
N PRO A 259 -3.10 -1.30 -1.50
CA PRO A 259 -2.08 -1.31 -0.45
C PRO A 259 -1.10 -2.48 -0.50
N HIS A 260 -1.57 -3.71 -0.80
CA HIS A 260 -0.66 -4.85 -0.92
C HIS A 260 0.35 -4.73 -2.08
N LEU A 261 0.04 -3.93 -3.11
CA LEU A 261 0.98 -3.68 -4.21
C LEU A 261 2.26 -2.99 -3.71
N PHE A 262 2.14 -2.02 -2.80
CA PHE A 262 3.29 -1.35 -2.19
C PHE A 262 4.22 -2.35 -1.50
N ARG A 263 3.64 -3.24 -0.70
CA ARG A 263 4.40 -4.29 -0.02
C ARG A 263 5.07 -5.27 -0.99
N HIS A 264 4.37 -5.71 -2.04
CA HIS A 264 4.96 -6.58 -3.06
C HIS A 264 6.12 -5.89 -3.77
N SER A 265 5.98 -4.60 -4.07
CA SER A 265 7.00 -3.80 -4.74
C SER A 265 8.23 -3.64 -3.86
N ARG A 266 8.04 -3.23 -2.60
CA ARG A 266 9.11 -3.13 -1.62
C ARG A 266 9.80 -4.47 -1.35
N ALA A 267 9.05 -5.57 -1.27
CA ALA A 267 9.63 -6.90 -1.09
C ALA A 267 10.49 -7.31 -2.29
N THR A 268 10.08 -6.97 -3.51
CA THR A 268 10.86 -7.27 -4.71
C THR A 268 12.14 -6.45 -4.75
N HIS A 269 12.07 -5.15 -4.46
CA HIS A 269 13.27 -4.30 -4.40
C HIS A 269 14.25 -4.75 -3.31
N LEU A 270 13.75 -5.08 -2.11
CA LEU A 270 14.61 -5.54 -1.02
C LEU A 270 15.15 -6.96 -1.23
N ALA A 271 14.56 -7.78 -2.10
CA ALA A 271 15.05 -9.14 -2.35
C ALA A 271 16.47 -9.17 -2.96
N ASN A 272 16.85 -8.10 -3.66
CA ASN A 272 18.21 -7.90 -4.19
C ASN A 272 19.24 -7.58 -3.11
N HIS A 273 18.82 -7.04 -1.96
CA HIS A 273 19.71 -6.51 -0.94
C HIS A 273 19.67 -7.29 0.38
N LEU A 274 18.60 -8.07 0.62
CA LEU A 274 18.37 -8.77 1.88
C LEU A 274 18.36 -10.29 1.70
N THR A 275 18.84 -10.99 2.73
CA THR A 275 18.70 -12.44 2.86
C THR A 275 17.24 -12.84 3.07
N GLU A 276 16.90 -14.11 2.86
CA GLU A 276 15.54 -14.59 3.07
C GLU A 276 15.10 -14.40 4.54
N ALA A 277 16.01 -14.62 5.49
CA ALA A 277 15.78 -14.42 6.92
C ALA A 277 15.53 -12.94 7.25
N GLN A 278 16.36 -12.03 6.73
CA GLN A 278 16.18 -10.58 6.90
C GLN A 278 14.85 -10.11 6.31
N MET A 279 14.44 -10.63 5.15
CA MET A 279 13.13 -10.33 4.58
C MET A 279 12.00 -10.84 5.49
N LYS A 280 12.10 -12.07 6.02
CA LYS A 280 11.09 -12.62 6.93
C LYS A 280 10.94 -11.76 8.17
N GLU A 281 12.03 -11.28 8.75
CA GLU A 281 12.01 -10.35 9.88
C GLU A 281 11.39 -9.00 9.49
N TYR A 282 11.88 -8.35 8.44
CA TYR A 282 11.43 -7.03 7.99
C TYR A 282 9.93 -6.99 7.68
N PHE A 283 9.44 -8.03 6.99
CA PHE A 283 8.06 -8.13 6.57
C PHE A 283 7.17 -8.82 7.62
N GLY A 284 7.73 -9.45 8.66
CA GLY A 284 6.98 -10.25 9.64
C GLY A 284 6.32 -11.48 9.01
N TRP A 285 7.07 -12.20 8.17
CA TRP A 285 6.68 -13.54 7.73
C TRP A 285 7.15 -14.57 8.75
N VAL A 286 6.34 -15.62 8.97
CA VAL A 286 6.75 -16.75 9.81
C VAL A 286 8.00 -17.41 9.20
N GLN A 287 8.88 -17.96 10.05
CA GLN A 287 10.18 -18.46 9.60
C GLN A 287 10.06 -19.57 8.56
N ASP A 288 9.06 -20.45 8.69
CA ASP A 288 8.79 -21.53 7.74
C ASP A 288 8.00 -21.09 6.49
N SER A 289 7.85 -19.78 6.26
CA SER A 289 7.09 -19.27 5.11
C SER A 289 7.92 -19.27 3.82
N GLU A 290 7.40 -19.90 2.77
CA GLU A 290 7.90 -19.75 1.39
C GLU A 290 7.63 -18.35 0.79
N MET A 291 7.14 -17.38 1.56
CA MET A 291 6.81 -16.06 1.02
C MET A 291 8.05 -15.27 0.57
N ALA A 292 9.19 -15.45 1.23
CA ALA A 292 10.40 -14.71 0.91
C ALA A 292 11.09 -15.29 -0.34
N SER A 293 11.18 -16.62 -0.45
CA SER A 293 11.73 -17.30 -1.63
C SER A 293 11.05 -16.87 -2.93
N VAL A 294 9.74 -16.63 -2.90
CA VAL A 294 8.98 -16.08 -4.04
C VAL A 294 9.60 -14.81 -4.64
N TYR A 295 10.15 -13.91 -3.81
CA TYR A 295 10.77 -12.67 -4.31
C TYR A 295 12.26 -12.84 -4.59
N VAL A 296 12.97 -13.63 -3.78
CA VAL A 296 14.40 -13.92 -3.98
C VAL A 296 14.63 -14.61 -5.34
N HIS A 297 13.73 -15.50 -5.75
CA HIS A 297 13.81 -16.12 -7.08
C HIS A 297 13.58 -15.13 -8.24
N LEU A 298 12.74 -14.11 -8.06
CA LEU A 298 12.51 -13.08 -9.08
C LEU A 298 13.65 -12.08 -9.19
N SER A 299 14.25 -11.78 -8.04
CA SER A 299 15.35 -10.83 -7.92
C SER A 299 16.61 -11.37 -8.61
N GLY A 300 16.61 -12.68 -8.95
CA GLY A 300 17.66 -13.33 -9.70
C GLY A 300 19.00 -12.94 -9.12
N ARG A 301 19.17 -13.10 -7.79
CA ARG A 301 20.43 -12.77 -7.08
C ARG A 301 21.53 -13.19 -8.00
N ASP A 302 22.16 -12.19 -8.59
CA ASP A 302 22.97 -12.36 -9.76
C ASP A 302 24.19 -13.12 -9.23
N VAL A 303 24.14 -14.45 -9.32
CA VAL A 303 25.15 -15.33 -8.72
C VAL A 303 26.49 -14.92 -9.30
N ASP A 304 26.47 -14.54 -10.57
CA ASP A 304 27.56 -13.94 -11.30
C ASP A 304 28.04 -12.66 -10.64
N LYS A 305 27.21 -11.67 -10.26
CA LYS A 305 27.68 -10.50 -9.49
C LYS A 305 28.28 -10.86 -8.13
N ALA A 306 27.66 -11.78 -7.40
CA ALA A 306 28.19 -12.21 -6.11
C ALA A 306 29.55 -12.90 -6.24
N ILE A 307 29.73 -13.72 -7.29
CA ILE A 307 31.00 -14.36 -7.66
C ILE A 307 32.01 -13.31 -8.14
N LEU A 308 31.62 -12.42 -9.05
CA LEU A 308 32.48 -11.35 -9.57
C LEU A 308 32.96 -10.42 -8.46
N HIS A 309 32.11 -10.09 -7.49
CA HIS A 309 32.49 -9.38 -6.27
C HIS A 309 33.48 -10.18 -5.41
N MET A 310 33.26 -11.49 -5.22
CA MET A 310 34.19 -12.37 -4.48
C MET A 310 35.60 -12.39 -5.12
N TYR A 311 35.68 -12.33 -6.45
CA TYR A 311 36.94 -12.29 -7.18
C TYR A 311 37.46 -10.86 -7.45
N GLY A 312 36.80 -9.82 -6.94
CA GLY A 312 37.20 -8.42 -7.13
C GLY A 312 37.13 -7.92 -8.57
N LEU A 313 36.34 -8.59 -9.42
CA LEU A 313 36.21 -8.31 -10.85
C LEU A 313 35.11 -7.29 -11.17
N GLU A 314 34.20 -7.02 -10.23
CA GLU A 314 33.34 -5.83 -10.27
C GLU A 314 34.02 -4.68 -9.51
N GLN A 315 34.47 -3.67 -10.24
CA GLN A 315 34.56 -2.33 -9.65
C GLN A 315 33.13 -1.87 -9.36
N ASP A 316 32.93 -1.24 -8.21
CA ASP A 316 31.70 -0.63 -7.72
C ASP A 316 31.21 0.52 -8.65
N ARG A 317 30.92 0.17 -9.91
CA ARG A 317 30.33 1.00 -10.96
C ARG A 317 28.84 0.72 -11.08
N SER A 318 28.22 0.24 -10.01
CA SER A 318 26.81 0.57 -9.82
C SER A 318 26.77 2.10 -9.71
N LYS A 319 26.33 2.78 -10.78
CA LYS A 319 25.69 4.08 -10.62
C LYS A 319 24.77 3.89 -9.43
N GLN A 320 25.05 4.52 -8.27
CA GLN A 320 24.23 4.51 -7.05
C GLN A 320 22.80 4.15 -7.45
N GLU A 321 22.45 2.86 -7.38
CA GLU A 321 21.13 2.43 -7.81
C GLU A 321 20.20 3.21 -6.89
N GLN A 322 19.37 4.06 -7.49
CA GLN A 322 18.71 5.18 -6.84
C GLN A 322 17.84 4.66 -5.70
N VAL A 323 18.43 4.44 -4.53
CA VAL A 323 17.69 4.36 -3.29
C VAL A 323 17.01 5.71 -3.22
N MET A 324 15.69 5.70 -3.04
CA MET A 324 14.87 6.89 -2.82
C MET A 324 15.34 7.70 -1.59
N ALA A 325 16.55 8.23 -1.57
CA ALA A 325 17.19 8.76 -0.37
C ALA A 325 16.83 10.24 -0.16
N PRO A 326 16.73 10.70 1.10
CA PRO A 326 16.65 12.12 1.40
C PRO A 326 17.87 12.86 0.85
N LYS A 327 17.69 14.12 0.44
CA LYS A 327 18.77 14.99 -0.02
C LYS A 327 19.33 15.77 1.16
N ALA A 328 20.63 15.71 1.41
CA ALA A 328 21.27 16.64 2.35
C ALA A 328 21.51 17.98 1.64
N CYS A 329 21.12 19.10 2.28
CA CYS A 329 21.42 20.42 1.73
C CYS A 329 22.93 20.69 1.84
N PRO A 330 23.64 20.99 0.73
CA PRO A 330 25.08 21.22 0.76
C PRO A 330 25.48 22.51 1.51
N ARG A 331 24.54 23.44 1.69
CA ARG A 331 24.78 24.70 2.41
C ARG A 331 24.55 24.61 3.91
N CYS A 332 23.45 24.00 4.36
CA CYS A 332 23.05 24.01 5.77
C CYS A 332 22.91 22.63 6.42
N GLY A 333 23.21 21.56 5.68
CA GLY A 333 23.14 20.18 6.17
C GLY A 333 21.73 19.62 6.39
N GLU A 334 20.69 20.41 6.11
CA GLU A 334 19.30 20.00 6.36
C GLU A 334 18.91 18.78 5.52
N THR A 335 18.23 17.81 6.15
CA THR A 335 17.77 16.61 5.45
C THR A 335 16.43 16.88 4.80
N ASN A 336 16.42 16.93 3.47
CA ASN A 336 15.28 17.31 2.66
C ASN A 336 14.63 16.09 2.00
N PRO A 337 13.30 16.11 1.79
CA PRO A 337 12.64 15.08 1.00
C PRO A 337 13.19 15.01 -0.44
N LEU A 338 13.29 13.81 -1.02
CA LEU A 338 13.78 13.60 -2.39
C LEU A 338 13.02 14.43 -3.44
N THR A 339 11.73 14.68 -3.21
CA THR A 339 10.88 15.45 -4.14
C THR A 339 11.11 16.96 -4.07
N ASN A 340 11.82 17.46 -3.05
CA ASN A 340 12.04 18.89 -2.92
C ASN A 340 13.07 19.36 -3.95
N ALA A 341 12.68 20.41 -4.69
CA ALA A 341 13.58 21.16 -5.56
C ALA A 341 14.42 22.16 -4.77
N PHE A 342 13.94 22.63 -3.60
CA PHE A 342 14.61 23.61 -2.75
C PHE A 342 14.73 23.12 -1.30
N CYS A 343 15.76 23.61 -0.61
CA CYS A 343 15.96 23.36 0.80
C CYS A 343 14.86 24.02 1.64
N SER A 344 14.19 23.22 2.47
CA SER A 344 13.13 23.68 3.38
C SER A 344 13.61 24.69 4.42
N ARG A 345 14.92 24.70 4.73
CA ARG A 345 15.51 25.58 5.75
C ARG A 345 16.14 26.86 5.19
N CYS A 346 16.93 26.75 4.11
CA CYS A 346 17.72 27.88 3.61
C CYS A 346 17.37 28.31 2.18
N GLY A 347 16.36 27.69 1.55
CA GLY A 347 15.89 28.03 0.20
C GLY A 347 16.84 27.64 -0.94
N MET A 348 18.00 27.05 -0.66
CA MET A 348 18.97 26.67 -1.69
C MET A 348 18.39 25.61 -2.65
N PRO A 349 18.60 25.73 -3.97
CA PRO A 349 18.26 24.68 -4.93
C PRO A 349 18.99 23.37 -4.60
N LEU A 350 18.26 22.26 -4.60
CA LEU A 350 18.75 20.92 -4.28
C LEU A 350 18.88 20.02 -5.51
N ASP A 351 18.63 20.54 -6.70
CA ASP A 351 18.89 19.83 -7.94
C ASP A 351 19.58 20.76 -8.94
N GLU A 352 20.42 20.16 -9.77
CA GLU A 352 21.24 20.86 -10.75
C GLU A 352 20.38 21.53 -11.82
N LYS A 353 19.26 20.89 -12.23
CA LYS A 353 18.38 21.41 -13.27
C LYS A 353 17.70 22.72 -12.85
N GLU A 354 17.25 22.81 -11.62
CA GLU A 354 16.58 23.97 -11.04
C GLU A 354 17.59 25.04 -10.65
N ALA A 355 18.80 24.65 -10.22
CA ALA A 355 19.93 25.58 -10.09
C ALA A 355 20.26 26.24 -11.44
N LEU A 356 20.39 25.45 -12.51
CA LEU A 356 20.61 25.94 -13.87
C LEU A 356 19.47 26.84 -14.35
N ARG A 357 18.21 26.45 -14.07
CA ARG A 357 17.04 27.28 -14.39
C ARG A 357 17.10 28.65 -13.71
N LEU A 358 17.44 28.71 -12.43
CA LEU A 358 17.57 29.98 -11.72
C LEU A 358 18.72 30.83 -12.24
N ILE A 359 19.88 30.21 -12.54
CA ILE A 359 21.02 30.90 -13.16
C ILE A 359 20.58 31.49 -14.51
N GLN A 360 19.86 30.71 -15.32
CA GLN A 360 19.36 31.17 -16.62
C GLN A 360 18.36 32.32 -16.48
N MET A 361 17.45 32.27 -15.50
CA MET A 361 16.53 33.38 -15.20
C MET A 361 17.28 34.64 -14.74
N ASP A 362 18.31 34.51 -13.92
CA ASP A 362 19.13 35.65 -13.47
C ASP A 362 19.94 36.25 -14.62
N MET A 363 20.51 35.41 -15.49
CA MET A 363 21.18 35.86 -16.71
C MET A 363 20.23 36.62 -17.64
N GLN A 364 19.00 36.13 -17.82
CA GLN A 364 17.98 36.82 -18.62
C GLN A 364 17.60 38.18 -18.03
N ARG A 365 17.47 38.28 -16.69
CA ARG A 365 17.23 39.55 -16.01
C ARG A 365 18.37 40.55 -16.24
N ARG A 366 19.61 40.13 -16.00
CA ARG A 366 20.78 40.99 -16.24
C ARG A 366 20.90 41.43 -17.70
N GLN A 367 20.54 40.55 -18.64
CA GLN A 367 20.51 40.91 -20.06
C GLN A 367 19.42 41.94 -20.35
N ALA A 368 18.22 41.80 -19.77
CA ALA A 368 17.16 42.78 -19.90
C ALA A 368 17.54 44.13 -19.28
N ASP A 369 18.15 44.12 -18.09
CA ASP A 369 18.66 45.33 -17.42
C ASP A 369 19.73 46.03 -18.28
N SER A 370 20.68 45.27 -18.84
CA SER A 370 21.71 45.81 -19.73
C SER A 370 21.13 46.41 -21.02
N VAL A 371 20.09 45.81 -21.60
CA VAL A 371 19.41 46.35 -22.78
C VAL A 371 18.68 47.64 -22.40
N LEU A 372 17.98 47.66 -21.26
CA LEU A 372 17.31 48.85 -20.76
C LEU A 372 18.30 49.99 -20.52
N ASP A 373 19.45 49.71 -19.89
CA ASP A 373 20.51 50.69 -19.66
C ASP A 373 21.04 51.28 -20.97
N GLN A 374 21.22 50.45 -22.01
CA GLN A 374 21.62 50.92 -23.34
C GLN A 374 20.54 51.79 -23.99
N MET A 375 19.27 51.39 -23.89
CA MET A 375 18.16 52.19 -24.42
C MET A 375 18.02 53.54 -23.70
N LEU A 376 18.32 53.60 -22.40
CA LEU A 376 18.32 54.84 -21.62
C LEU A 376 19.45 55.81 -21.98
N GLN A 377 20.48 55.37 -22.72
CA GLN A 377 21.50 56.27 -23.29
C GLN A 377 20.99 57.06 -24.50
N ASP A 378 19.93 56.59 -25.16
CA ASP A 378 19.26 57.32 -26.23
C ASP A 378 18.41 58.46 -25.63
N PRO A 379 18.71 59.73 -25.94
CA PRO A 379 17.98 60.88 -25.38
C PRO A 379 16.47 60.84 -25.70
N GLU A 380 16.09 60.40 -26.89
CA GLU A 380 14.69 60.37 -27.34
C GLU A 380 13.90 59.31 -26.56
N PHE A 381 14.48 58.11 -26.40
CA PHE A 381 13.88 57.05 -25.60
C PHE A 381 13.78 57.43 -24.13
N ARG A 382 14.83 58.06 -23.58
CA ARG A 382 14.88 58.47 -22.17
C ARG A 382 13.79 59.49 -21.82
N GLU A 383 13.54 60.50 -22.67
CA GLU A 383 12.48 61.47 -22.44
C GLU A 383 11.09 60.83 -22.45
N VAL A 384 10.83 59.95 -23.43
CA VAL A 384 9.56 59.20 -23.51
C VAL A 384 9.38 58.29 -22.30
N PHE A 385 10.46 57.61 -21.87
CA PHE A 385 10.45 56.71 -20.72
C PHE A 385 10.16 57.45 -19.41
N ILE A 386 10.82 58.59 -19.15
CA ILE A 386 10.57 59.43 -17.97
C ILE A 386 9.13 59.96 -17.96
N ARG A 387 8.64 60.46 -19.10
CA ARG A 387 7.25 60.93 -19.23
C ARG A 387 6.24 59.82 -18.90
N LYS A 388 6.48 58.59 -19.39
CA LYS A 388 5.63 57.44 -19.09
C LYS A 388 5.71 57.00 -17.62
N LEU A 389 6.89 57.01 -17.01
CA LEU A 389 7.02 56.72 -15.57
C LEU A 389 6.23 57.71 -14.70
N GLN A 390 6.18 58.99 -15.10
CA GLN A 390 5.37 60.03 -14.45
C GLN A 390 3.87 59.79 -14.63
N GLU A 391 3.42 59.33 -15.80
CA GLU A 391 2.03 58.94 -16.05
C GLU A 391 1.58 57.72 -15.21
N PHE A 392 2.49 56.77 -14.94
CA PHE A 392 2.21 55.55 -14.16
C PHE A 392 2.45 55.69 -12.65
N GLY A 393 2.81 56.88 -12.15
CA GLY A 393 3.00 57.14 -10.71
C GLY A 393 4.24 56.51 -10.08
N ALA A 394 5.22 56.09 -10.90
CA ALA A 394 6.47 55.51 -10.44
C ALA A 394 7.56 56.58 -10.33
N THR A 395 7.35 57.60 -9.50
CA THR A 395 8.41 58.48 -9.04
C THR A 395 8.90 57.97 -7.69
N GLY A 396 10.08 57.35 -7.67
CA GLY A 396 10.77 57.05 -6.42
C GLY A 396 11.18 58.33 -5.70
N THR A 397 11.03 58.34 -4.37
CA THR A 397 12.04 58.93 -3.47
C THR A 397 13.20 57.97 -3.33
#